data_AF-X1CQP6-F1
#
_entry.id   AF-X1CQP6-F1
#
_cell.length_a   1.000
_cell.length_b   1.000
_cell.length_c   1.000
_cell.angle_alpha   90.00
_cell.angle_beta   90.00
_cell.angle_gamma   90.00
#
_symmetry.space_group_name_H-M   'P 1'
#
loop_
_entity.id
_entity.type
_entity.pdbx_description
1 polymer ?
#
loop_
_entity_poly.entity_id
_entity_poly.type
_entity_poly.pdbx_seq_one_letter_code
_entity_poly.pdbx_strand_id
1 'polypeptide(L)'
;NLIFIVDEVGQYVSRSVEKMLDLQAVVQAFGKEGKNRVEQKKAISPFWIVVTSQEKLNEIVDALDSKKIELARLQDRFRIPIDLKQTDIPEITGKRILDKKEDAKSKLEALYDANEGRLKTLCMLERTSRDVSINKKDFVNLYPYLSYQIDLCIDIVAGLRLKRGAYRHIGGSNRTIIKQAQEMMINPSTMLADTPVGTLVTLDKVYELLYLGNLLPSPQPQEYLEEPAHQYLRFPLQQREIF
;
A
#
# COMPACT_ATOMS: atom_id res chain seq x y z
N ASN A 1 -30.13 -5.30 -11.56
CA ASN A 1 -28.71 -5.23 -11.95
C ASN A 1 -27.97 -6.20 -11.03
N LEU A 2 -27.22 -7.18 -11.56
CA LEU A 2 -26.54 -8.21 -10.75
C LEU A 2 -25.02 -8.05 -10.90
N ILE A 3 -24.33 -7.96 -9.77
CA ILE A 3 -22.87 -7.90 -9.70
C ILE A 3 -22.42 -9.03 -8.77
N PHE A 4 -21.51 -9.87 -9.24
CA PHE A 4 -20.91 -10.96 -8.49
C PHE A 4 -19.44 -10.62 -8.24
N ILE A 5 -19.03 -10.58 -6.98
CA ILE A 5 -17.67 -10.20 -6.58
C ILE A 5 -16.98 -11.43 -6.00
N VAL A 6 -15.83 -11.79 -6.55
CA VAL A 6 -14.97 -12.86 -6.04
C VAL A 6 -13.69 -12.23 -5.52
N ASP A 7 -13.48 -12.32 -4.21
CA ASP A 7 -12.32 -11.74 -3.55
C ASP A 7 -11.14 -12.72 -3.55
N GLU A 8 -9.92 -12.22 -3.73
CA GLU A 8 -8.66 -12.95 -3.59
C GLU A 8 -8.54 -14.22 -4.46
N VAL A 9 -8.90 -14.13 -5.75
CA VAL A 9 -8.82 -15.32 -6.62
C VAL A 9 -7.40 -15.79 -6.88
N GLY A 10 -6.40 -14.92 -6.74
CA GLY A 10 -5.00 -15.25 -6.96
C GLY A 10 -4.57 -16.43 -6.10
N GLN A 11 -4.94 -16.42 -4.81
CA GLN A 11 -4.68 -17.54 -3.91
C GLN A 11 -5.46 -18.80 -4.30
N TYR A 12 -6.70 -18.66 -4.75
CA TYR A 12 -7.55 -19.78 -5.17
C TYR A 12 -6.97 -20.53 -6.36
N VAL A 13 -6.51 -19.80 -7.40
CA VAL A 13 -6.01 -20.39 -8.66
C VAL A 13 -4.51 -20.72 -8.65
N SER A 14 -3.72 -20.13 -7.74
CA SER A 14 -2.26 -20.36 -7.68
C SER A 14 -1.87 -21.84 -7.55
N ARG A 15 -2.67 -22.60 -6.79
CA ARG A 15 -2.33 -23.97 -6.38
C ARG A 15 -2.80 -25.06 -7.35
N SER A 16 -3.75 -24.79 -8.24
CA SER A 16 -4.31 -25.81 -9.14
C SER A 16 -4.78 -25.24 -10.48
N VAL A 17 -4.39 -25.91 -11.57
CA VAL A 17 -4.88 -25.61 -12.92
C VAL A 17 -6.37 -25.90 -13.05
N GLU A 18 -6.87 -26.96 -12.41
CA GLU A 18 -8.29 -27.31 -12.40
C GLU A 18 -9.12 -26.16 -11.84
N LYS A 19 -8.69 -25.56 -10.72
CA LYS A 19 -9.37 -24.40 -10.12
C LYS A 19 -9.37 -23.17 -11.02
N MET A 20 -8.32 -23.00 -11.83
CA MET A 20 -8.24 -21.92 -12.82
C MET A 20 -9.25 -22.14 -13.96
N LEU A 21 -9.36 -23.38 -14.43
CA LEU A 21 -10.33 -23.78 -15.45
C LEU A 21 -11.77 -23.69 -14.94
N ASP A 22 -12.01 -24.08 -13.68
CA ASP A 22 -13.32 -23.94 -13.02
C ASP A 22 -13.75 -22.47 -12.97
N LEU A 23 -12.84 -21.57 -12.54
CA LEU A 23 -13.11 -20.14 -12.53
C LEU A 23 -13.41 -19.62 -13.93
N GLN A 24 -12.66 -20.06 -14.94
CA GLN A 24 -12.91 -19.71 -16.34
C GLN A 24 -14.30 -20.16 -16.81
N ALA A 25 -14.69 -21.40 -16.49
CA ALA A 25 -15.99 -21.96 -16.84
C ALA A 25 -17.13 -21.19 -16.16
N VAL A 26 -16.98 -20.84 -14.88
CA VAL A 26 -17.95 -20.01 -14.14
C VAL A 26 -18.10 -18.64 -14.79
N VAL A 27 -17.00 -17.93 -15.04
CA VAL A 27 -17.02 -16.60 -15.68
C VAL A 27 -17.73 -16.66 -17.04
N GLN A 28 -17.45 -17.68 -17.84
CA GLN A 28 -18.07 -17.87 -19.16
C GLN A 28 -19.56 -18.18 -19.06
N ALA A 29 -19.96 -19.11 -18.19
CA ALA A 29 -21.35 -19.46 -17.98
C ALA A 29 -22.16 -18.25 -17.46
N PHE A 30 -21.59 -17.49 -16.52
CA PHE A 30 -22.20 -16.30 -15.95
C PHE A 30 -22.40 -15.20 -16.98
N GLY A 31 -21.39 -14.96 -17.84
CA GLY A 31 -21.49 -14.00 -18.94
C GLY A 31 -22.54 -14.39 -19.99
N LYS A 32 -22.60 -15.68 -20.36
CA LYS A 32 -23.61 -16.20 -21.31
C LYS A 32 -25.02 -16.08 -20.75
N GLU A 33 -25.23 -16.53 -19.51
CA GLU A 33 -26.55 -16.49 -18.88
C GLU A 33 -27.01 -15.05 -18.61
N GLY A 34 -26.10 -14.18 -18.17
CA GLY A 34 -26.38 -12.76 -18.00
C GLY A 34 -26.87 -12.11 -19.29
N LYS A 35 -26.22 -12.40 -20.42
CA LYS A 35 -26.66 -11.92 -21.74
C LYS A 35 -28.02 -12.50 -22.14
N ASN A 36 -28.21 -13.82 -22.02
CA ASN A 36 -29.47 -14.49 -22.36
C ASN A 36 -30.66 -13.91 -21.59
N ARG A 37 -30.49 -13.62 -20.29
CA ARG A 37 -31.56 -13.05 -19.46
C ARG A 37 -31.93 -11.63 -19.85
N VAL A 38 -30.96 -10.84 -20.31
CA VAL A 38 -31.24 -9.50 -20.87
C VAL A 38 -32.02 -9.61 -22.16
N GLU A 39 -31.61 -10.49 -23.08
CA GLU A 39 -32.32 -10.73 -24.33
C GLU A 39 -33.75 -11.22 -24.11
N GLN A 40 -33.97 -12.07 -23.09
CA GLN A 40 -35.28 -12.55 -22.67
C GLN A 40 -36.10 -11.52 -21.86
N LYS A 41 -35.61 -10.28 -21.69
CA LYS A 41 -36.23 -9.22 -20.87
C LYS A 41 -36.47 -9.62 -19.41
N LYS A 42 -35.72 -10.62 -18.91
CA LYS A 42 -35.73 -11.06 -17.50
C LYS A 42 -34.72 -10.28 -16.65
N ALA A 43 -33.80 -9.57 -17.29
CA ALA A 43 -32.85 -8.67 -16.65
C ALA A 43 -32.75 -7.35 -17.42
N ILE A 44 -32.57 -6.26 -16.68
CA ILE A 44 -32.46 -4.89 -17.24
C ILE A 44 -31.07 -4.66 -17.86
N SER A 45 -30.06 -5.40 -17.40
CA SER A 45 -28.66 -5.23 -17.78
C SER A 45 -27.88 -6.53 -17.66
N PRO A 46 -26.78 -6.71 -18.41
CA PRO A 46 -25.92 -7.87 -18.28
C PRO A 46 -25.37 -7.99 -16.86
N PHE A 47 -25.01 -9.21 -16.47
CA PHE A 47 -24.40 -9.46 -15.19
C PHE A 47 -22.93 -9.05 -15.21
N TRP A 48 -22.46 -8.50 -14.09
CA TRP A 48 -21.05 -8.16 -13.90
C TRP A 48 -20.39 -9.18 -13.00
N ILE A 49 -19.18 -9.58 -13.36
CA ILE A 49 -18.30 -10.34 -12.48
C ILE A 49 -17.05 -9.50 -12.23
N VAL A 50 -16.76 -9.27 -10.95
CA VAL A 50 -15.58 -8.54 -10.50
C VAL A 50 -14.74 -9.50 -9.70
N VAL A 51 -13.44 -9.48 -9.98
CA VAL A 51 -12.48 -10.39 -9.39
C VAL A 51 -11.32 -9.58 -8.86
N THR A 52 -10.90 -9.84 -7.64
CA THR A 52 -9.75 -9.17 -7.00
C THR A 52 -8.62 -10.17 -6.76
N SER A 53 -7.39 -9.67 -6.72
CA SER A 53 -6.19 -10.41 -6.36
C SER A 53 -5.21 -9.45 -5.69
N GLN A 54 -4.52 -9.88 -4.63
CA GLN A 54 -3.48 -9.06 -4.00
C GLN A 54 -2.26 -8.84 -4.90
N GLU A 55 -1.89 -9.85 -5.69
CA GLU A 55 -0.77 -9.80 -6.62
C GLU A 55 -1.28 -9.87 -8.05
N LYS A 56 -0.50 -9.37 -9.00
CA LYS A 56 -0.83 -9.60 -10.40
C LYS A 56 -0.78 -11.11 -10.64
N LEU A 57 -1.84 -11.63 -11.26
CA LEU A 57 -1.98 -13.08 -11.46
C LEU A 57 -0.78 -13.71 -12.19
N ASN A 58 -0.10 -12.96 -13.06
CA ASN A 58 1.10 -13.43 -13.77
C ASN A 58 2.27 -13.69 -12.81
N GLU A 59 2.52 -12.81 -11.83
CA GLU A 59 3.60 -12.97 -10.85
C GLU A 59 3.42 -14.22 -9.97
N ILE A 60 2.18 -14.58 -9.66
CA ILE A 60 1.85 -15.77 -8.85
C ILE A 60 2.09 -17.07 -9.65
N VAL A 61 1.93 -17.02 -10.98
CA VAL A 61 1.90 -18.20 -11.85
C VAL A 61 3.24 -18.45 -12.55
N ASP A 62 4.14 -17.46 -12.59
CA ASP A 62 5.47 -17.55 -13.17
C ASP A 62 6.40 -18.60 -12.51
N ALA A 63 6.06 -19.09 -11.31
CA ALA A 63 6.80 -20.15 -10.62
C ALA A 63 6.63 -21.55 -11.24
N LEU A 64 5.70 -21.74 -12.20
CA LEU A 64 5.36 -23.03 -12.79
C LEU A 64 5.12 -22.89 -14.30
N ASP A 65 6.14 -23.18 -15.12
CA ASP A 65 6.15 -22.92 -16.58
C ASP A 65 4.97 -23.51 -17.37
N SER A 66 4.26 -24.52 -16.85
CA SER A 66 3.09 -25.12 -17.51
C SER A 66 1.78 -24.35 -17.34
N LYS A 67 1.72 -23.32 -16.49
CA LYS A 67 0.48 -22.62 -16.12
C LYS A 67 0.24 -21.29 -16.85
N LYS A 68 1.22 -20.77 -17.59
CA LYS A 68 1.15 -19.46 -18.26
C LYS A 68 0.08 -19.38 -19.34
N ILE A 69 -0.13 -20.45 -20.11
CA ILE A 69 -1.11 -20.49 -21.20
C ILE A 69 -2.54 -20.40 -20.66
N GLU A 70 -2.87 -21.20 -19.64
CA GLU A 70 -4.21 -21.19 -19.05
C GLU A 70 -4.50 -19.88 -18.30
N LEU A 71 -3.47 -19.29 -17.67
CA LEU A 71 -3.64 -17.98 -17.06
C LEU A 71 -3.96 -16.89 -18.09
N ALA A 72 -3.24 -16.86 -19.21
CA ALA A 72 -3.52 -15.90 -20.29
C ALA A 72 -4.96 -16.05 -20.80
N ARG A 73 -5.42 -17.31 -20.99
CA ARG A 73 -6.81 -17.60 -21.39
C ARG A 73 -7.86 -17.19 -20.36
N LEU A 74 -7.52 -17.24 -19.06
CA LEU A 74 -8.38 -16.73 -18.00
C LEU A 74 -8.43 -15.20 -18.03
N GLN A 75 -7.27 -14.54 -18.15
CA GLN A 75 -7.16 -13.08 -18.23
C GLN A 75 -7.93 -12.51 -19.43
N ASP A 76 -7.90 -13.18 -20.59
CA ASP A 76 -8.68 -12.80 -21.78
C ASP A 76 -10.21 -12.76 -21.55
N ARG A 77 -10.72 -13.43 -20.49
CA ARG A 77 -12.13 -13.36 -20.11
C ARG A 77 -12.48 -12.08 -19.35
N PHE A 78 -11.49 -11.43 -18.73
CA PHE A 78 -11.64 -10.17 -18.01
C PHE A 78 -11.21 -9.00 -18.90
N ARG A 79 -12.16 -8.45 -19.65
CA ARG A 79 -11.90 -7.38 -20.65
C ARG A 79 -11.39 -6.07 -20.05
N ILE A 80 -11.65 -5.82 -18.76
CA ILE A 80 -11.32 -4.56 -18.09
C ILE A 80 -10.35 -4.89 -16.95
N PRO A 81 -9.03 -4.84 -17.20
CA PRO A 81 -8.04 -4.92 -16.13
C PRO A 81 -8.01 -3.58 -15.37
N ILE A 82 -8.09 -3.64 -14.04
CA ILE A 82 -7.91 -2.48 -13.16
C ILE A 82 -6.69 -2.76 -12.30
N ASP A 83 -5.53 -2.25 -12.73
CA ASP A 83 -4.28 -2.32 -11.97
C ASP A 83 -4.22 -1.13 -11.00
N LEU A 84 -4.15 -1.43 -9.70
CA LEU A 84 -3.83 -0.42 -8.68
C LEU A 84 -2.32 -0.20 -8.65
N LYS A 85 -1.86 0.98 -9.10
CA LYS A 85 -0.43 1.31 -9.09
C LYS A 85 -0.05 1.95 -7.75
N GLN A 86 1.22 1.83 -7.38
CA GLN A 86 1.75 2.53 -6.21
C GLN A 86 1.67 4.05 -6.35
N THR A 87 1.74 4.57 -7.58
CA THR A 87 1.52 5.99 -7.90
C THR A 87 0.13 6.50 -7.50
N ASP A 88 -0.83 5.60 -7.30
CA ASP A 88 -2.20 5.97 -6.93
C ASP A 88 -2.35 6.13 -5.41
N ILE A 89 -1.36 5.70 -4.61
CA ILE A 89 -1.41 5.75 -3.14
C ILE A 89 -1.53 7.19 -2.60
N PRO A 90 -0.77 8.19 -3.09
CA PRO A 90 -0.97 9.58 -2.67
C PRO A 90 -2.38 10.08 -2.94
N GLU A 91 -2.93 9.80 -4.14
CA GLU A 91 -4.29 10.20 -4.50
C GLU A 91 -5.33 9.54 -3.59
N ILE A 92 -5.20 8.23 -3.36
CA ILE A 92 -6.11 7.47 -2.49
C ILE A 92 -6.01 7.97 -1.05
N THR A 93 -4.80 8.26 -0.56
CA THR A 93 -4.58 8.79 0.80
C THR A 93 -5.24 10.15 0.95
N GLY A 94 -5.03 11.04 -0.02
CA GLY A 94 -5.70 12.34 -0.12
C GLY A 94 -7.22 12.21 -0.08
N LYS A 95 -7.79 11.34 -0.93
CA LYS A 95 -9.25 11.21 -1.07
C LYS A 95 -9.94 10.44 0.06
N ARG A 96 -9.30 9.41 0.64
CA ARG A 96 -9.96 8.53 1.63
C ARG A 96 -9.76 8.96 3.07
N ILE A 97 -8.59 9.52 3.37
CA ILE A 97 -8.19 9.80 4.76
C ILE A 97 -8.12 11.30 4.99
N LEU A 98 -7.54 12.02 4.04
CA LEU A 98 -7.22 13.43 4.19
C LEU A 98 -8.18 14.32 3.40
N ASP A 99 -9.40 13.89 3.13
CA ASP A 99 -10.36 14.74 2.42
C ASP A 99 -10.80 15.90 3.32
N LYS A 100 -10.95 17.08 2.72
CA LYS A 100 -11.24 18.32 3.47
C LYS A 100 -12.58 18.89 3.07
N LYS A 101 -13.26 19.48 4.06
CA LYS A 101 -14.38 20.40 3.83
C LYS A 101 -13.90 21.64 3.08
N GLU A 102 -14.80 22.27 2.36
CA GLU A 102 -14.46 23.40 1.47
C GLU A 102 -13.87 24.58 2.25
N ASP A 103 -14.39 24.88 3.44
CA ASP A 103 -13.86 25.94 4.31
C ASP A 103 -12.43 25.65 4.79
N ALA A 104 -12.10 24.38 5.02
CA ALA A 104 -10.75 23.95 5.40
C ALA A 104 -9.78 24.05 4.21
N LYS A 105 -10.23 23.74 2.99
CA LYS A 105 -9.39 23.92 1.78
C LYS A 105 -8.98 25.37 1.61
N SER A 106 -9.93 26.31 1.66
CA SER A 106 -9.61 27.74 1.52
C SER A 106 -8.64 28.24 2.60
N LYS A 107 -8.77 27.76 3.84
CA LYS A 107 -7.81 28.08 4.92
C LYS A 107 -6.40 27.55 4.61
N LEU A 108 -6.28 26.33 4.09
CA LEU A 108 -5.00 25.72 3.73
C LEU A 108 -4.36 26.39 2.51
N GLU A 109 -5.16 26.81 1.53
CA GLU A 109 -4.68 27.60 0.38
C GLU A 109 -4.09 28.93 0.84
N ALA A 110 -4.80 29.66 1.70
CA ALA A 110 -4.31 30.92 2.27
C ALA A 110 -3.04 30.71 3.11
N LEU A 111 -2.97 29.62 3.88
CA LEU A 111 -1.80 29.27 4.66
C LEU A 111 -0.59 28.96 3.76
N TYR A 112 -0.80 28.23 2.67
CA TYR A 112 0.24 27.96 1.68
C TYR A 112 0.72 29.26 1.04
N ASP A 113 -0.18 30.13 0.60
CA ASP A 113 0.18 31.41 -0.05
C ASP A 113 1.01 32.31 0.87
N ALA A 114 0.66 32.34 2.17
CA ALA A 114 1.41 33.10 3.16
C ALA A 114 2.81 32.53 3.45
N ASN A 115 3.07 31.25 3.15
CA ASN A 115 4.28 30.54 3.56
C ASN A 115 5.03 29.83 2.42
N GLU A 116 4.64 30.02 1.16
CA GLU A 116 5.15 29.24 0.02
C GLU A 116 6.68 29.25 -0.05
N GLY A 117 7.29 30.43 0.04
CA GLY A 117 8.75 30.56 0.00
C GLY A 117 9.42 29.80 1.16
N ARG A 118 8.87 29.90 2.37
CA ARG A 118 9.39 29.20 3.54
C ARG A 118 9.26 27.69 3.40
N LEU A 119 8.13 27.20 2.90
CA LEU A 119 7.90 25.77 2.65
C LEU A 119 8.92 25.24 1.64
N LYS A 120 9.11 25.93 0.52
CA LYS A 120 10.08 25.51 -0.51
C LYS A 120 11.52 25.54 -0.02
N THR A 121 11.91 26.49 0.82
CA THR A 121 13.28 26.57 1.34
C THR A 121 13.54 25.58 2.48
N LEU A 122 12.65 25.51 3.47
CA LEU A 122 12.89 24.74 4.70
C LEU A 122 12.57 23.26 4.56
N CYS A 123 11.72 22.88 3.60
CA CYS A 123 11.31 21.49 3.42
C CYS A 123 11.98 20.82 2.20
N MET A 124 12.96 21.48 1.57
CA MET A 124 13.74 20.91 0.48
C MET A 124 14.69 19.84 1.00
N LEU A 125 14.69 18.67 0.37
CA LEU A 125 15.70 17.65 0.62
C LEU A 125 16.88 17.88 -0.33
N GLU A 126 18.08 17.96 0.22
CA GLU A 126 19.30 18.05 -0.57
C GLU A 126 19.75 16.66 -1.04
N ARG A 127 20.47 16.61 -2.17
CA ARG A 127 21.13 15.40 -2.69
C ARG A 127 20.17 14.23 -2.93
N THR A 128 18.95 14.53 -3.36
CA THR A 128 17.92 13.53 -3.71
C THR A 128 17.59 13.59 -5.20
N SER A 129 17.24 12.45 -5.78
CA SER A 129 16.63 12.36 -7.11
C SER A 129 15.10 12.42 -7.06
N ARG A 130 14.51 12.51 -5.86
CA ARG A 130 13.05 12.61 -5.67
C ARG A 130 12.55 13.97 -6.07
N ASP A 131 11.35 14.00 -6.65
CA ASP A 131 10.60 15.24 -6.74
C ASP A 131 10.16 15.66 -5.33
N VAL A 132 10.77 16.74 -4.84
CA VAL A 132 10.43 17.35 -3.55
C VAL A 132 9.70 18.67 -3.75
N SER A 133 9.16 18.90 -4.94
CA SER A 133 8.33 20.07 -5.20
C SER A 133 7.08 20.05 -4.34
N ILE A 134 6.82 21.18 -3.70
CA ILE A 134 5.60 21.40 -2.92
C ILE A 134 4.83 22.46 -3.70
N ASN A 135 3.71 22.05 -4.28
CA ASN A 135 2.76 22.95 -4.93
C ASN A 135 1.50 23.08 -4.08
N LYS A 136 0.75 24.17 -4.29
CA LYS A 136 -0.46 24.47 -3.52
C LYS A 136 -1.48 23.33 -3.53
N LYS A 137 -1.74 22.76 -4.72
CA LYS A 137 -2.76 21.72 -4.90
C LYS A 137 -2.44 20.50 -4.04
N ASP A 138 -1.21 20.01 -4.13
CA ASP A 138 -0.80 18.81 -3.39
C ASP A 138 -0.64 19.10 -1.90
N PHE A 139 -0.19 20.29 -1.53
CA PHE A 139 -0.19 20.74 -0.13
C PHE A 139 -1.59 20.66 0.46
N VAL A 140 -2.61 21.24 -0.19
CA VAL A 140 -3.99 21.19 0.30
C VAL A 140 -4.51 19.76 0.35
N ASN A 141 -4.28 18.97 -0.71
CA ASN A 141 -4.79 17.61 -0.81
C ASN A 141 -4.15 16.64 0.19
N LEU A 142 -2.88 16.82 0.51
CA LEU A 142 -2.11 15.90 1.34
C LEU A 142 -1.81 16.43 2.74
N TYR A 143 -2.14 17.69 3.06
CA TYR A 143 -2.02 18.23 4.42
C TYR A 143 -2.63 17.26 5.46
N PRO A 144 -1.93 16.93 6.56
CA PRO A 144 -0.69 17.53 7.06
C PRO A 144 0.64 16.98 6.52
N TYR A 145 0.59 16.11 5.50
CA TYR A 145 1.78 15.62 4.80
C TYR A 145 2.22 16.59 3.70
N LEU A 146 3.53 16.70 3.50
CA LEU A 146 4.09 17.23 2.26
C LEU A 146 4.08 16.14 1.18
N SER A 147 3.99 16.54 -0.09
CA SER A 147 3.79 15.61 -1.22
C SER A 147 4.77 14.43 -1.19
N TYR A 148 6.07 14.72 -1.05
CA TYR A 148 7.12 13.72 -1.06
C TYR A 148 7.11 12.80 0.17
N GLN A 149 6.45 13.18 1.28
CA GLN A 149 6.46 12.39 2.51
C GLN A 149 5.65 11.10 2.37
N ILE A 150 4.59 11.10 1.56
CA ILE A 150 3.83 9.88 1.27
C ILE A 150 4.71 8.88 0.50
N ASP A 151 5.44 9.35 -0.51
CA ASP A 151 6.37 8.52 -1.28
C ASP A 151 7.51 7.99 -0.39
N LEU A 152 8.02 8.83 0.50
CA LEU A 152 9.03 8.40 1.47
C LEU A 152 8.48 7.31 2.41
N CYS A 153 7.23 7.45 2.88
CA CYS A 153 6.61 6.44 3.73
C CYS A 153 6.45 5.10 2.99
N ILE A 154 6.07 5.13 1.70
CA ILE A 154 5.99 3.94 0.84
C ILE A 154 7.34 3.22 0.82
N ASP A 155 8.42 3.95 0.57
CA ASP A 155 9.76 3.37 0.47
C ASP A 155 10.30 2.89 1.82
N ILE A 156 10.01 3.59 2.91
CA ILE A 156 10.36 3.15 4.27
C ILE A 156 9.68 1.81 4.57
N VAL A 157 8.36 1.71 4.33
CA VAL A 157 7.60 0.47 4.56
C VAL A 157 8.11 -0.66 3.65
N ALA A 158 8.40 -0.37 2.39
CA ALA A 158 8.99 -1.34 1.46
C ALA A 158 10.36 -1.84 1.94
N GLY A 159 11.25 -0.93 2.33
CA GLY A 159 12.59 -1.24 2.83
C GLY A 159 12.58 -2.05 4.14
N LEU A 160 11.67 -1.73 5.06
CA LEU A 160 11.51 -2.47 6.32
C LEU A 160 11.03 -3.90 6.09
N ARG A 161 10.22 -4.14 5.05
CA ARG A 161 9.78 -5.49 4.68
C ARG A 161 10.93 -6.32 4.09
N LEU A 162 11.77 -5.72 3.24
CA LEU A 162 12.92 -6.40 2.63
C LEU A 162 13.94 -6.90 3.67
N LYS A 163 14.21 -6.12 4.73
CA LYS A 163 15.16 -6.51 5.79
C LYS A 163 14.67 -7.66 6.68
N ARG A 164 13.37 -7.88 6.80
CA ARG A 164 12.77 -8.84 7.76
C ARG A 164 12.60 -10.26 7.19
N GLY A 165 13.27 -10.59 6.08
CA GLY A 165 13.23 -11.93 5.48
C GLY A 165 11.83 -12.36 4.98
N ALA A 166 10.88 -11.43 4.90
CA ALA A 166 9.54 -11.74 4.43
C ALA A 166 9.61 -12.02 2.93
N TYR A 167 9.17 -13.23 2.58
CA TYR A 167 8.90 -13.71 1.24
C TYR A 167 8.38 -12.58 0.33
N ARG A 168 8.87 -12.59 -0.90
CA ARG A 168 8.62 -11.67 -2.01
C ARG A 168 7.15 -11.69 -2.48
N HIS A 169 6.24 -11.54 -1.53
CA HIS A 169 4.80 -11.61 -1.70
C HIS A 169 4.13 -10.52 -0.87
N ILE A 170 2.95 -10.13 -1.33
CA ILE A 170 1.85 -9.45 -0.64
C ILE A 170 1.68 -7.97 -1.04
N GLY A 171 0.65 -7.75 -1.87
CA GLY A 171 -0.04 -6.49 -2.13
C GLY A 171 -0.70 -5.87 -0.89
N GLY A 172 0.11 -5.53 0.13
CA GLY A 172 -0.31 -4.95 1.39
C GLY A 172 0.30 -3.58 1.71
N SER A 173 1.22 -3.07 0.89
CA SER A 173 1.87 -1.77 1.12
C SER A 173 0.85 -0.62 1.15
N ASN A 174 -0.12 -0.63 0.25
CA ASN A 174 -1.15 0.43 0.17
C ASN A 174 -1.99 0.48 1.46
N ARG A 175 -2.38 -0.68 2.01
CA ARG A 175 -3.14 -0.75 3.26
C ARG A 175 -2.30 -0.24 4.43
N THR A 176 -1.02 -0.61 4.51
CA THR A 176 -0.13 -0.12 5.56
C THR A 176 0.04 1.39 5.49
N ILE A 177 0.23 1.97 4.30
CA ILE A 177 0.39 3.43 4.15
C ILE A 177 -0.91 4.18 4.47
N ILE A 178 -2.05 3.71 3.95
CA ILE A 178 -3.36 4.31 4.26
C ILE A 178 -3.64 4.22 5.77
N LYS A 179 -3.35 3.07 6.39
CA LYS A 179 -3.54 2.88 7.83
C LYS A 179 -2.56 3.74 8.63
N GLN A 180 -1.31 3.88 8.20
CA GLN A 180 -0.34 4.78 8.83
C GLN A 180 -0.81 6.23 8.76
N ALA A 181 -1.32 6.68 7.61
CA ALA A 181 -1.85 8.03 7.45
C ALA A 181 -3.08 8.26 8.34
N GLN A 182 -3.94 7.25 8.48
CA GLN A 182 -5.08 7.31 9.39
C GLN A 182 -4.63 7.39 10.85
N GLU A 183 -3.74 6.49 11.28
CA GLU A 183 -3.20 6.48 12.65
C GLU A 183 -2.45 7.78 12.96
N MET A 184 -1.76 8.38 12.00
CA MET A 184 -1.16 9.69 12.17
C MET A 184 -2.15 10.74 12.67
N MET A 185 -3.39 10.70 12.16
CA MET A 185 -4.43 11.64 12.54
C MET A 185 -5.05 11.32 13.90
N ILE A 186 -5.31 10.05 14.23
CA ILE A 186 -6.19 9.66 15.35
C ILE A 186 -5.50 8.88 16.49
N ASN A 187 -4.26 8.44 16.31
CA ASN A 187 -3.58 7.64 17.31
C ASN A 187 -3.22 8.52 18.53
N PRO A 188 -3.43 8.06 19.78
CA PRO A 188 -3.12 8.82 20.99
C PRO A 188 -1.69 9.36 21.07
N SER A 189 -0.72 8.67 20.45
CA SER A 189 0.68 9.11 20.44
C SER A 189 0.95 10.26 19.47
N THR A 190 0.12 10.46 18.44
CA THR A 190 0.30 11.51 17.44
C THR A 190 -0.77 12.58 17.47
N MET A 191 -2.06 12.20 17.46
CA MET A 191 -3.25 13.06 17.56
C MET A 191 -3.23 14.29 16.63
N LEU A 192 -2.72 14.15 15.39
CA LEU A 192 -2.56 15.31 14.49
C LEU A 192 -3.90 15.97 14.14
N ALA A 193 -5.02 15.25 14.18
CA ALA A 193 -6.34 15.82 13.95
C ALA A 193 -6.70 16.92 14.96
N ASP A 194 -6.15 16.86 16.17
CA ASP A 194 -6.43 17.81 17.25
C ASP A 194 -5.36 18.91 17.37
N THR A 195 -4.34 18.87 16.51
CA THR A 195 -3.27 19.87 16.51
C THR A 195 -3.68 21.15 15.77
N PRO A 196 -3.09 22.31 16.10
CA PRO A 196 -3.36 23.56 15.37
C PRO A 196 -3.05 23.43 13.88
N VAL A 197 -3.89 24.05 13.05
CA VAL A 197 -3.67 24.15 11.59
C VAL A 197 -2.33 24.82 11.32
N GLY A 198 -1.53 24.20 10.44
CA GLY A 198 -0.13 24.55 10.19
C GLY A 198 0.87 23.56 10.77
N THR A 199 0.43 22.64 11.64
CA THR A 199 1.24 21.50 12.05
C THR A 199 1.43 20.54 10.88
N LEU A 200 2.68 20.14 10.62
CA LEU A 200 3.04 19.19 9.56
C LEU A 200 3.47 17.85 10.16
N VAL A 201 3.37 16.80 9.36
CA VAL A 201 3.94 15.49 9.70
C VAL A 201 5.47 15.57 9.72
N THR A 202 6.06 14.94 10.73
CA THR A 202 7.51 14.81 10.90
C THR A 202 7.92 13.34 10.91
N LEU A 203 9.19 13.06 10.59
CA LEU A 203 9.67 11.69 10.44
C LEU A 203 9.78 10.92 11.76
N ASP A 204 9.96 11.62 12.88
CA ASP A 204 9.89 11.04 14.22
C ASP A 204 8.50 10.44 14.49
N LYS A 205 7.41 11.16 14.17
CA LYS A 205 6.04 10.62 14.30
C LYS A 205 5.79 9.44 13.37
N VAL A 206 6.33 9.49 12.16
CA VAL A 206 6.28 8.35 11.22
C VAL A 206 6.99 7.13 11.81
N TYR A 207 8.16 7.33 12.40
CA TYR A 207 8.92 6.29 13.07
C TYR A 207 8.18 5.71 14.28
N GLU A 208 7.66 6.58 15.17
CA GLU A 208 6.88 6.17 16.33
C GLU A 208 5.69 5.30 15.93
N LEU A 209 4.91 5.69 14.93
CA LEU A 209 3.77 4.88 14.48
C LEU A 209 4.20 3.56 13.85
N LEU A 210 5.19 3.57 12.96
CA LEU A 210 5.62 2.34 12.27
C LEU A 210 6.25 1.32 13.22
N TYR A 211 6.93 1.78 14.27
CA TYR A 211 7.64 0.93 15.21
C TYR A 211 6.84 0.60 16.47
N LEU A 212 6.20 1.59 17.11
CA LEU A 212 5.45 1.44 18.37
C LEU A 212 3.95 1.14 18.13
N GLY A 213 3.40 1.57 17.00
CA GLY A 213 1.99 1.38 16.65
C GLY A 213 1.64 0.00 16.10
N ASN A 214 2.57 -0.96 16.10
CA ASN A 214 2.39 -2.31 15.53
C ASN A 214 1.85 -2.35 14.08
N LEU A 215 2.06 -1.27 13.32
CA LEU A 215 1.66 -1.15 11.91
C LEU A 215 2.44 -2.10 10.99
N LEU A 216 3.56 -2.63 11.50
CA LEU A 216 4.32 -3.72 10.91
C LEU A 216 4.16 -4.95 11.80
N PRO A 217 3.99 -6.16 11.22
CA PRO A 217 3.95 -7.38 12.02
C PRO A 217 5.22 -7.48 12.86
N SER A 218 5.04 -7.72 14.16
CA SER A 218 6.14 -8.04 15.07
C SER A 218 6.80 -9.33 14.58
N PRO A 219 8.14 -9.43 14.56
CA PRO A 219 8.76 -10.74 14.42
C PRO A 219 8.19 -11.61 15.53
N GLN A 220 7.58 -12.75 15.18
CA GLN A 220 7.45 -13.83 16.16
C GLN A 220 8.87 -14.09 16.67
N PRO A 221 9.09 -14.26 17.98
CA PRO A 221 10.41 -14.64 18.47
C PRO A 221 10.82 -15.88 17.69
N GLN A 222 11.81 -15.73 16.82
CA GLN A 222 12.51 -16.87 16.26
C GLN A 222 12.98 -17.65 17.47
N GLU A 223 12.54 -18.91 17.60
CA GLU A 223 13.26 -19.87 18.43
C GLU A 223 14.73 -19.66 18.10
N TYR A 224 15.47 -19.14 19.08
CA TYR A 224 16.91 -19.03 18.98
C TYR A 224 17.38 -20.47 18.76
N LEU A 225 17.78 -20.78 17.53
CA LEU A 225 18.65 -21.90 17.30
C LEU A 225 19.89 -21.58 18.13
N GLU A 226 20.02 -22.27 19.27
CA GLU A 226 21.24 -22.31 20.05
C GLU A 226 22.35 -22.83 19.12
N GLU A 227 23.08 -21.93 18.47
CA GLU A 227 24.38 -22.30 17.93
C GLU A 227 25.38 -22.41 19.09
N PRO A 228 26.13 -23.52 19.20
CA PRO A 228 27.00 -23.75 20.33
C PRO A 228 28.17 -22.75 20.29
N ALA A 229 28.26 -21.95 21.35
CA ALA A 229 29.32 -20.98 21.59
C ALA A 229 30.67 -21.65 21.85
N HIS A 230 31.27 -22.29 20.85
CA HIS A 230 32.65 -22.79 20.93
C HIS A 230 33.36 -22.76 19.58
N GLN A 231 33.67 -21.57 19.10
CA GLN A 231 34.97 -21.29 18.51
C GLN A 231 35.09 -19.79 18.23
N TYR A 232 36.33 -19.33 18.19
CA TYR A 232 36.76 -17.95 17.92
C TYR A 232 36.93 -17.02 19.13
N LEU A 233 38.17 -17.15 19.64
CA LEU A 233 39.11 -16.04 19.91
C LEU A 233 39.10 -15.41 21.31
N ARG A 234 39.93 -16.04 22.16
CA ARG A 234 40.82 -15.33 23.10
C ARG A 234 41.54 -14.17 22.39
N PHE A 235 41.48 -12.97 22.94
CA PHE A 235 42.63 -12.08 23.16
C PHE A 235 42.35 -11.17 24.36
N PRO A 236 43.36 -10.82 25.17
CA PRO A 236 43.17 -10.34 26.54
C PRO A 236 42.82 -8.85 26.62
N LEU A 237 41.95 -8.53 27.59
CA LEU A 237 41.66 -7.18 28.05
C LEU A 237 42.95 -6.54 28.61
N GLN A 238 43.41 -5.45 27.99
CA GLN A 238 44.26 -4.48 28.67
C GLN A 238 43.41 -3.30 29.11
N GLN A 239 43.33 -3.14 30.43
CA GLN A 239 42.90 -1.94 31.12
C GLN A 239 43.69 -0.72 30.62
N ARG A 240 43.00 0.40 30.38
CA ARG A 240 43.54 1.72 30.71
C ARG A 240 42.44 2.62 31.26
N GLU A 241 42.84 3.32 32.31
CA GLU A 241 42.09 4.19 33.20
C GLU A 241 41.66 5.50 32.53
N ILE A 242 40.54 6.03 33.03
CA ILE A 242 40.30 7.43 33.44
C ILE A 242 40.95 8.55 32.60
N PHE A 243 40.12 9.30 31.88
CA PHE A 243 39.74 10.69 32.18
C PHE A 243 38.33 10.97 31.65
#